data_AF-A0A9P7VJ07-F1
#
_entry.id   AF-A0A9P7VJ07-F1
#
_cell.length_a   1.000
_cell.length_b   1.000
_cell.length_c   1.000
_cell.angle_alpha   90.00
_cell.angle_beta   90.00
_cell.angle_gamma   90.00
#
_symmetry.space_group_name_H-M   'P 1'
#
loop_
_entity.id
_entity.type
_entity.pdbx_description
1 polymer ?
#
loop_
_entity_poly.entity_id
_entity_poly.type
_entity_poly.pdbx_seq_one_letter_code
_entity_poly.pdbx_strand_id
1 'polypeptide(L)'
;MGSEQSSTVYPRYTVISGLSSSTRTNEANEHEDHIPSDDEVISVKRTLNNYLPVEIIDDILDFAQYWSCIRERRRIQVRAAAVPTGETFPKADWCYIVSPPVPQDAKVRSVKFVIESCDQGYGGEPEHRGTYEGSWTWFEAAIICGEPWWLSEVLRMPVDLYREGLEFPEDVRSAARAAEVRSREEEGSRWHVGVNVTAQGFYKEHTIIWPRTNEKTKQRTMRGLVGLSHEFVRLLEPGDRVALMAMAMFPAWINKVKGASIDVFYTL
;
A
#
# COMPACT_ATOMS: atom_id res chain seq x y z
N MET A 1 -9.86 36.04 15.44
CA MET A 1 -8.90 35.28 16.25
C MET A 1 -8.18 34.34 15.31
N GLY A 2 -6.91 34.62 15.04
CA GLY A 2 -6.14 33.92 14.02
C GLY A 2 -5.77 32.50 14.47
N SER A 3 -6.13 31.52 13.65
CA SER A 3 -5.59 30.17 13.73
C SER A 3 -4.26 30.15 12.99
N GLU A 4 -3.17 29.90 13.72
CA GLU A 4 -1.86 29.62 13.14
C GLU A 4 -1.98 28.41 12.21
N GLN A 5 -1.89 28.66 10.91
CA GLN A 5 -1.68 27.61 9.91
C GLN A 5 -0.24 27.12 10.08
N SER A 6 -0.09 25.94 10.67
CA SER A 6 1.17 25.20 10.66
C SER A 6 1.48 24.84 9.21
N SER A 7 2.37 25.61 8.59
CA SER A 7 2.90 25.37 7.25
C SER A 7 3.51 23.97 7.20
N THR A 8 2.79 23.05 6.57
CA THR A 8 3.22 21.66 6.40
C THR A 8 4.31 21.64 5.35
N VAL A 9 5.56 21.45 5.80
CA VAL A 9 6.69 21.20 4.89
C VAL A 9 6.57 19.74 4.43
N TYR A 10 6.10 19.53 3.21
CA TYR A 10 6.04 18.20 2.61
C TYR A 10 7.46 17.67 2.36
N PRO A 11 7.77 16.42 2.74
CA PRO A 11 8.97 15.77 2.23
C PRO A 11 8.85 15.70 0.69
N ARG A 12 9.90 16.10 -0.01
CA ARG A 12 10.00 15.92 -1.46
C ARG A 12 9.83 14.42 -1.76
N TYR A 13 8.66 14.05 -2.27
CA TYR A 13 8.48 12.77 -2.92
C TYR A 13 9.46 12.71 -4.09
N THR A 14 10.43 11.79 -4.03
CA THR A 14 11.19 11.42 -5.24
C THR A 14 10.23 10.63 -6.13
N VAL A 15 9.37 11.37 -6.84
CA VAL A 15 8.77 10.88 -8.07
C VAL A 15 9.87 11.00 -9.11
N ILE A 16 10.38 9.87 -9.59
CA ILE A 16 11.23 9.85 -10.78
C ILE A 16 10.34 10.32 -11.94
N SER A 17 10.35 11.63 -12.18
CA SER A 17 9.79 12.24 -13.37
C SER A 17 10.82 12.05 -14.47
N GLY A 18 10.46 11.27 -15.49
CA GLY A 18 11.30 11.08 -16.67
C GLY A 18 11.63 12.43 -17.28
N LEU A 19 12.93 12.78 -17.28
CA LEU A 19 13.47 13.91 -18.02
C LEU A 19 13.25 13.67 -19.52
N SER A 20 12.47 14.53 -20.15
CA SER A 20 12.42 14.59 -21.62
C SER A 20 13.76 15.13 -22.13
N SER A 21 14.47 14.32 -22.91
CA SER A 21 15.51 14.79 -23.83
C SER A 21 15.28 14.16 -25.20
N SER A 22 15.42 14.99 -26.22
CA SER A 22 14.99 14.77 -27.60
C SER A 22 15.76 13.67 -28.33
N THR A 23 15.00 12.89 -29.11
CA THR A 23 15.37 12.13 -30.32
C THR A 23 16.71 11.42 -30.36
N ARG A 24 16.67 10.11 -30.05
CA ARG A 24 17.20 9.04 -30.92
C ARG A 24 16.39 7.78 -30.68
N THR A 25 15.82 7.24 -31.75
CA THR A 25 15.13 5.97 -31.81
C THR A 25 16.09 4.85 -31.41
N ASN A 26 16.03 4.43 -30.16
CA ASN A 26 16.48 3.10 -29.76
C ASN A 26 15.23 2.33 -29.37
N GLU A 27 14.94 1.31 -30.15
CA GLU A 27 13.97 0.26 -29.84
C GLU A 27 14.26 -0.23 -28.42
N ALA A 28 13.43 0.24 -27.48
CA ALA A 28 13.56 -0.10 -26.09
C ALA A 28 13.16 -1.56 -25.95
N ASN A 29 14.12 -2.38 -25.53
CA ASN A 29 13.92 -3.77 -25.16
C ASN A 29 12.98 -3.78 -23.94
N GLU A 30 11.68 -3.91 -24.17
CA GLU A 30 10.63 -4.06 -23.16
C GLU A 30 10.74 -5.44 -22.49
N HIS A 31 11.85 -5.69 -21.80
CA HIS A 31 11.87 -6.79 -20.83
C HIS A 31 11.25 -6.23 -19.55
N GLU A 32 9.99 -6.59 -19.29
CA GLU A 32 9.46 -6.53 -17.93
C GLU A 32 10.50 -7.13 -16.97
N ASP A 33 10.78 -6.42 -15.87
CA ASP A 33 11.68 -6.92 -14.83
C ASP A 33 11.23 -8.35 -14.45
N HIS A 34 12.07 -9.34 -14.72
CA HIS A 34 11.77 -10.72 -14.43
C HIS A 34 11.70 -10.91 -12.92
N ILE A 35 10.55 -11.39 -12.44
CA ILE A 35 10.31 -11.70 -11.03
C ILE A 35 10.48 -13.20 -10.84
N PRO A 36 11.51 -13.65 -10.11
CA PRO A 36 11.80 -15.07 -10.01
C PRO A 36 10.79 -15.77 -9.10
N SER A 37 10.46 -17.01 -9.45
CA SER A 37 9.72 -17.95 -8.62
C SER A 37 10.61 -18.60 -7.55
N ASP A 38 9.99 -19.25 -6.56
CA ASP A 38 10.71 -20.00 -5.53
C ASP A 38 11.67 -21.04 -6.14
N ASP A 39 11.23 -21.78 -7.15
CA ASP A 39 12.04 -22.79 -7.82
C ASP A 39 13.26 -22.18 -8.54
N GLU A 40 13.10 -21.00 -9.15
CA GLU A 40 14.19 -20.28 -9.79
C GLU A 40 15.20 -19.76 -8.78
N VAL A 41 14.75 -19.15 -7.68
CA VAL A 41 15.63 -18.70 -6.59
C VAL A 41 16.39 -19.88 -5.99
N ILE A 42 15.70 -20.99 -5.71
CA ILE A 42 16.33 -22.21 -5.17
C ILE A 42 17.33 -22.81 -6.17
N SER A 43 16.99 -22.82 -7.47
CA SER A 43 17.87 -23.32 -8.53
C SER A 43 19.16 -22.49 -8.63
N VAL A 44 19.03 -21.16 -8.58
CA VAL A 44 20.18 -20.25 -8.58
C VAL A 44 21.03 -20.46 -7.33
N LYS A 45 20.42 -20.53 -6.14
CA LYS A 45 21.13 -20.84 -4.88
C LYS A 45 21.92 -22.15 -4.98
N ARG A 46 21.28 -23.24 -5.43
CA ARG A 46 21.93 -24.56 -5.61
C ARG A 46 23.09 -24.51 -6.59
N THR A 47 22.95 -23.74 -7.67
CA THR A 47 24.00 -23.60 -8.68
C THR A 47 25.22 -22.88 -8.11
N LEU A 48 25.00 -21.75 -7.42
CA LEU A 48 26.06 -20.96 -6.82
C LEU A 48 26.74 -21.68 -5.64
N ASN A 49 26.03 -22.56 -4.93
CA ASN A 49 26.55 -23.32 -3.80
C ASN A 49 27.66 -24.32 -4.18
N ASN A 50 27.86 -24.58 -5.48
CA ASN A 50 29.01 -25.34 -5.97
C ASN A 50 30.33 -24.52 -5.97
N TYR A 51 30.23 -23.19 -5.81
CA TYR A 51 31.35 -22.26 -6.00
C TYR A 51 31.57 -21.34 -4.80
N LEU A 52 30.53 -21.04 -4.02
CA LEU A 52 30.55 -20.04 -2.95
C LEU A 52 29.90 -20.58 -1.66
N PRO A 53 30.34 -20.12 -0.48
CA PRO A 53 29.63 -20.35 0.77
C PRO A 53 28.22 -19.76 0.75
N VAL A 54 27.28 -20.36 1.48
CA VAL A 54 25.86 -19.96 1.48
C VAL A 54 25.66 -18.51 1.91
N GLU A 55 26.47 -18.00 2.85
CA GLU A 55 26.38 -16.63 3.34
C GLU A 55 26.67 -15.62 2.22
N ILE A 56 27.67 -15.91 1.38
CA ILE A 56 28.04 -15.06 0.24
C ILE A 56 26.96 -15.11 -0.84
N ILE A 57 26.33 -16.28 -1.04
CA ILE A 57 25.24 -16.44 -2.00
C ILE A 57 24.04 -15.60 -1.57
N ASP A 58 23.67 -15.67 -0.30
CA ASP A 58 22.56 -14.88 0.23
C ASP A 58 22.85 -13.37 0.12
N ASP A 59 24.07 -12.92 0.37
CA ASP A 59 24.48 -11.53 0.16
C ASP A 59 24.39 -11.10 -1.32
N ILE A 60 24.82 -11.97 -2.26
CA ILE A 60 24.71 -11.71 -3.70
C ILE A 60 23.23 -11.56 -4.12
N LEU A 61 22.37 -12.48 -3.68
CA LEU A 61 20.96 -12.46 -4.04
C LEU A 61 20.22 -11.28 -3.38
N ASP A 62 20.54 -10.93 -2.14
CA ASP A 62 19.98 -9.76 -1.45
C ASP A 62 20.44 -8.45 -2.12
N PHE A 63 21.71 -8.36 -2.52
CA PHE A 63 22.23 -7.21 -3.27
C PHE A 63 21.58 -7.07 -4.66
N ALA A 64 21.38 -8.19 -5.36
CA ALA A 64 20.72 -8.23 -6.65
C ALA A 64 19.20 -8.05 -6.57
N GLN A 65 18.61 -8.04 -5.37
CA GLN A 65 17.16 -8.09 -5.13
C GLN A 65 16.49 -9.26 -5.88
N TYR A 66 17.21 -10.37 -6.03
CA TYR A 66 16.73 -11.58 -6.68
C TYR A 66 15.92 -12.41 -5.68
N TRP A 67 14.69 -11.96 -5.46
CA TRP A 67 13.78 -12.47 -4.44
C TRP A 67 12.52 -13.05 -5.05
N SER A 68 12.01 -14.09 -4.42
CA SER A 68 10.68 -14.62 -4.73
C SER A 68 9.60 -13.57 -4.46
N CYS A 69 8.46 -13.70 -5.15
CA CYS A 69 7.34 -12.78 -4.99
C CYS A 69 6.00 -13.52 -5.01
N ILE A 70 5.15 -13.24 -4.03
CA ILE A 70 3.70 -13.46 -4.17
C ILE A 70 3.07 -12.18 -4.68
N ARG A 71 2.11 -12.31 -5.59
CA ARG A 71 1.45 -11.18 -6.22
C ARG A 71 -0.06 -11.40 -6.23
N GLU A 72 -0.79 -10.38 -5.83
CA GLU A 72 -2.24 -10.29 -6.02
C GLU A 72 -2.58 -9.07 -6.87
N ARG A 73 -3.50 -9.21 -7.82
CA ARG A 73 -3.91 -8.12 -8.70
C ARG A 73 -5.42 -8.11 -8.86
N ARG A 74 -5.98 -6.91 -8.78
CA ARG A 74 -7.40 -6.65 -8.99
C ARG A 74 -7.61 -5.48 -9.95
N ARG A 75 -8.62 -5.60 -10.81
CA ARG A 75 -9.11 -4.55 -11.73
C ARG A 75 -10.63 -4.42 -11.64
N ILE A 76 -11.13 -4.12 -10.44
CA ILE A 76 -12.55 -3.86 -10.18
C ILE A 76 -12.69 -2.40 -9.82
N GLN A 77 -13.54 -1.69 -10.55
CA GLN A 77 -13.76 -0.28 -10.28
C GLN A 77 -14.67 -0.10 -9.07
N VAL A 78 -14.23 0.72 -8.10
CA VAL A 78 -15.02 1.08 -6.92
C VAL A 78 -14.98 2.57 -6.65
N ARG A 79 -15.97 3.02 -5.90
CA ARG A 79 -16.12 4.39 -5.41
C ARG A 79 -16.23 4.33 -3.90
N ALA A 80 -15.08 4.41 -3.21
CA ALA A 80 -15.04 4.49 -1.76
C ALA A 80 -15.43 5.91 -1.35
N ALA A 81 -16.74 6.12 -1.15
CA ALA A 81 -17.32 7.40 -0.77
C ALA A 81 -17.35 7.54 0.76
N ALA A 82 -17.01 8.71 1.26
CA ALA A 82 -17.12 8.98 2.69
C ALA A 82 -18.60 8.97 3.12
N VAL A 83 -18.92 8.12 4.10
CA VAL A 83 -20.27 7.99 4.68
C VAL A 83 -20.27 8.50 6.12
N PRO A 84 -21.41 8.96 6.67
CA PRO A 84 -21.52 9.28 8.08
C PRO A 84 -21.23 8.04 8.95
N THR A 85 -20.32 8.14 9.91
CA THR A 85 -19.85 7.01 10.73
C THR A 85 -20.15 7.14 12.23
N GLY A 86 -20.89 8.20 12.62
CA GLY A 86 -21.05 8.61 14.02
C GLY A 86 -19.82 9.28 14.63
N GLU A 87 -18.69 9.30 13.92
CA GLU A 87 -17.49 10.05 14.27
C GLU A 87 -17.63 11.54 13.87
N THR A 88 -16.67 12.37 14.30
CA THR A 88 -16.63 13.82 13.99
C THR A 88 -16.67 14.10 12.49
N PHE A 89 -16.10 13.21 11.66
CA PHE A 89 -16.07 13.37 10.21
C PHE A 89 -16.47 12.08 9.48
N PRO A 90 -17.28 12.18 8.41
CA PRO A 90 -17.53 11.06 7.50
C PRO A 90 -16.24 10.46 6.95
N LYS A 91 -16.23 9.13 6.78
CA LYS A 91 -15.06 8.38 6.33
C LYS A 91 -15.46 7.17 5.49
N ALA A 92 -14.58 6.79 4.55
CA ALA A 92 -14.64 5.50 3.85
C ALA A 92 -13.54 4.57 4.37
N ASP A 93 -13.82 3.26 4.45
CA ASP A 93 -12.89 2.22 4.92
C ASP A 93 -13.09 0.94 4.08
N TRP A 94 -12.73 1.04 2.81
CA TRP A 94 -12.92 -0.05 1.85
C TRP A 94 -11.68 -0.94 1.80
N CYS A 95 -11.82 -2.21 2.14
CA CYS A 95 -10.78 -3.20 1.88
C CYS A 95 -10.80 -3.54 0.38
N TYR A 96 -9.81 -3.05 -0.38
CA TYR A 96 -9.82 -3.17 -1.83
C TYR A 96 -9.27 -4.50 -2.31
N ILE A 97 -8.17 -4.96 -1.73
CA ILE A 97 -7.44 -6.17 -2.13
C ILE A 97 -6.61 -6.68 -0.95
N VAL A 98 -6.43 -8.00 -0.87
CA VAL A 98 -5.63 -8.68 0.15
C VAL A 98 -4.73 -9.69 -0.54
N SER A 99 -3.44 -9.71 -0.19
CA SER A 99 -2.49 -10.67 -0.77
C SER A 99 -2.80 -12.13 -0.38
N PRO A 100 -2.24 -13.12 -1.10
CA PRO A 100 -1.96 -14.44 -0.55
C PRO A 100 -1.24 -14.35 0.81
N PRO A 101 -1.33 -15.39 1.64
CA PRO A 101 -0.59 -15.41 2.90
C PRO A 101 0.91 -15.46 2.56
N VAL A 102 1.72 -14.78 3.37
CA VAL A 102 3.18 -14.88 3.29
C VAL A 102 3.57 -16.35 3.43
N PRO A 103 4.38 -16.91 2.52
CA PRO A 103 4.73 -18.32 2.56
C PRO A 103 5.43 -18.73 3.85
N GLN A 104 5.37 -20.03 4.15
CA GLN A 104 6.11 -20.59 5.28
C GLN A 104 7.62 -20.36 5.09
N ASP A 105 8.32 -20.08 6.17
CA ASP A 105 9.78 -19.83 6.21
C ASP A 105 10.26 -18.60 5.42
N ALA A 106 9.34 -17.83 4.82
CA ALA A 106 9.66 -16.62 4.08
C ALA A 106 10.08 -15.47 5.02
N LYS A 107 11.14 -14.76 4.63
CA LYS A 107 11.53 -13.48 5.24
C LYS A 107 11.26 -12.35 4.26
N VAL A 108 10.23 -11.54 4.56
CA VAL A 108 9.82 -10.42 3.70
C VAL A 108 10.91 -9.36 3.60
N ARG A 109 11.23 -8.95 2.37
CA ARG A 109 12.24 -7.95 2.02
C ARG A 109 11.65 -6.64 1.52
N SER A 110 10.52 -6.70 0.83
CA SER A 110 9.83 -5.51 0.35
C SER A 110 8.35 -5.79 0.07
N VAL A 111 7.53 -4.74 0.15
CA VAL A 111 6.15 -4.75 -0.33
C VAL A 111 6.00 -3.64 -1.35
N LYS A 112 5.44 -3.93 -2.52
CA LYS A 112 5.15 -2.96 -3.57
C LYS A 112 3.65 -2.90 -3.82
N PHE A 113 3.15 -1.67 -3.90
CA PHE A 113 1.79 -1.36 -4.30
C PHE A 113 1.81 -0.68 -5.65
N VAL A 114 0.95 -1.13 -6.58
CA VAL A 114 0.64 -0.40 -7.82
C VAL A 114 -0.84 -0.12 -7.80
N ILE A 115 -1.24 1.14 -7.85
CA ILE A 115 -2.63 1.56 -7.63
C ILE A 115 -3.05 2.49 -8.77
N GLU A 116 -4.11 2.12 -9.49
CA GLU A 116 -4.74 2.98 -10.50
C GLU A 116 -5.98 3.64 -9.89
N SER A 117 -5.89 4.92 -9.54
CA SER A 117 -6.93 5.64 -8.81
C SER A 117 -6.99 7.13 -9.15
N CYS A 118 -8.05 7.79 -8.71
CA CYS A 118 -8.17 9.25 -8.74
C CYS A 118 -9.12 9.77 -7.67
N ASP A 119 -9.07 11.08 -7.48
CA ASP A 119 -9.97 11.82 -6.61
C ASP A 119 -11.34 12.07 -7.28
N GLN A 120 -12.30 12.69 -6.59
CA GLN A 120 -13.61 12.99 -7.21
C GLN A 120 -13.51 13.96 -8.40
N GLY A 121 -12.49 14.81 -8.44
CA GLY A 121 -12.24 15.79 -9.51
C GLY A 121 -12.59 17.24 -9.19
N TYR A 122 -12.90 17.56 -7.92
CA TYR A 122 -13.17 18.90 -7.42
C TYR A 122 -12.92 18.96 -5.91
N GLY A 123 -12.98 20.15 -5.29
CA GLY A 123 -12.74 20.35 -3.86
C GLY A 123 -11.29 20.78 -3.56
N GLY A 124 -10.96 20.83 -2.27
CA GLY A 124 -9.67 21.29 -1.76
C GLY A 124 -9.40 22.78 -1.97
N GLU A 125 -8.32 23.27 -1.36
CA GLU A 125 -7.84 24.62 -1.57
C GLU A 125 -7.33 24.79 -3.03
N PRO A 126 -7.63 25.93 -3.69
CA PRO A 126 -7.21 26.15 -5.09
C PRO A 126 -5.72 25.99 -5.34
N GLU A 127 -4.88 26.30 -4.36
CA GLU A 127 -3.42 26.20 -4.40
C GLU A 127 -2.89 24.76 -4.47
N HIS A 128 -3.66 23.78 -4.00
CA HIS A 128 -3.26 22.38 -3.99
C HIS A 128 -3.80 21.59 -5.19
N ARG A 129 -4.54 22.22 -6.10
CA ARG A 129 -5.11 21.53 -7.28
C ARG A 129 -4.03 20.96 -8.18
N GLY A 130 -4.18 19.70 -8.56
CA GLY A 130 -3.19 19.01 -9.40
C GLY A 130 -1.93 18.58 -8.65
N THR A 131 -1.87 18.77 -7.34
CA THR A 131 -0.78 18.28 -6.47
C THR A 131 -1.28 17.15 -5.57
N TYR A 132 -0.39 16.57 -4.77
CA TYR A 132 -0.74 15.58 -3.74
C TYR A 132 -1.08 16.21 -2.38
N GLU A 133 -1.03 17.54 -2.29
CA GLU A 133 -1.34 18.30 -1.09
C GLU A 133 -2.85 18.52 -0.99
N GLY A 134 -3.41 18.65 0.21
CA GLY A 134 -4.86 18.91 0.37
C GLY A 134 -5.82 17.77 -0.06
N SER A 135 -5.31 16.59 -0.46
CA SER A 135 -6.14 15.45 -0.84
C SER A 135 -6.65 14.71 0.39
N TRP A 136 -7.97 14.48 0.41
CA TRP A 136 -8.67 13.65 1.39
C TRP A 136 -9.17 12.35 0.80
N THR A 137 -8.51 11.87 -0.26
CA THR A 137 -8.60 10.48 -0.76
C THR A 137 -7.21 9.85 -0.79
N TRP A 138 -7.06 8.74 -0.06
CA TRP A 138 -5.76 8.12 0.18
C TRP A 138 -5.87 6.61 0.37
N PHE A 139 -4.71 5.98 0.58
CA PHE A 139 -4.59 4.55 0.81
C PHE A 139 -3.82 4.26 2.09
N GLU A 140 -4.27 3.24 2.80
CA GLU A 140 -3.59 2.67 3.97
C GLU A 140 -3.31 1.19 3.70
N ALA A 141 -2.28 0.62 4.33
CA ALA A 141 -2.07 -0.82 4.36
C ALA A 141 -2.17 -1.34 5.80
N ALA A 142 -2.67 -2.57 5.93
CA ALA A 142 -2.75 -3.29 7.18
C ALA A 142 -2.13 -4.69 7.02
N ILE A 143 -1.54 -5.19 8.09
CA ILE A 143 -1.12 -6.60 8.19
C ILE A 143 -2.29 -7.35 8.82
N ILE A 144 -2.77 -8.38 8.14
CA ILE A 144 -3.92 -9.17 8.56
C ILE A 144 -3.44 -10.52 9.02
N CYS A 145 -3.66 -10.82 10.30
CA CYS A 145 -3.38 -12.10 10.92
C CYS A 145 -4.69 -12.88 11.09
N GLY A 146 -4.67 -14.16 10.68
CA GLY A 146 -5.83 -15.05 10.75
C GLY A 146 -6.88 -14.82 9.65
N GLU A 147 -8.12 -15.23 9.93
CA GLU A 147 -9.24 -15.20 8.97
C GLU A 147 -10.39 -14.33 9.50
N PRO A 148 -10.34 -13.00 9.34
CA PRO A 148 -11.46 -12.15 9.71
C PRO A 148 -12.69 -12.47 8.87
N TRP A 149 -13.88 -12.15 9.39
CA TRP A 149 -15.16 -12.47 8.75
C TRP A 149 -15.27 -11.97 7.29
N TRP A 150 -14.65 -10.82 7.01
CA TRP A 150 -14.68 -10.17 5.70
C TRP A 150 -13.64 -10.74 4.71
N LEU A 151 -12.72 -11.63 5.14
CA LEU A 151 -11.64 -12.13 4.29
C LEU A 151 -12.19 -12.86 3.05
N SER A 152 -13.16 -13.76 3.25
CA SER A 152 -13.75 -14.53 2.15
C SER A 152 -14.49 -13.64 1.14
N GLU A 153 -15.12 -12.56 1.61
CA GLU A 153 -15.79 -11.59 0.77
C GLU A 153 -14.78 -10.75 -0.01
N VAL A 154 -13.75 -10.23 0.67
CA VAL A 154 -12.77 -9.36 0.02
C VAL A 154 -11.95 -10.08 -1.03
N LEU A 155 -11.69 -11.38 -0.87
CA LEU A 155 -11.02 -12.18 -1.91
C LEU A 155 -11.84 -12.22 -3.21
N ARG A 156 -13.17 -12.03 -3.16
CA ARG A 156 -14.05 -12.03 -4.34
C ARG A 156 -14.27 -10.62 -4.91
N MET A 157 -14.49 -9.63 -4.04
CA MET A 157 -14.79 -8.25 -4.45
C MET A 157 -14.39 -7.26 -3.35
N PRO A 158 -14.07 -5.99 -3.65
CA PRO A 158 -13.80 -5.01 -2.62
C PRO A 158 -14.96 -4.87 -1.62
N VAL A 159 -14.64 -4.78 -0.32
CA VAL A 159 -15.63 -4.76 0.77
C VAL A 159 -15.58 -3.42 1.49
N ASP A 160 -16.76 -2.82 1.70
CA ASP A 160 -16.91 -1.68 2.59
C ASP A 160 -16.97 -2.18 4.04
N LEU A 161 -15.91 -1.97 4.81
CA LEU A 161 -15.85 -2.41 6.21
C LEU A 161 -16.69 -1.51 7.15
N TYR A 162 -17.24 -0.39 6.65
CA TYR A 162 -18.16 0.47 7.40
C TYR A 162 -19.65 0.12 7.20
N ARG A 163 -20.00 -0.79 6.29
CA ARG A 163 -21.38 -0.94 5.77
C ARG A 163 -22.48 -0.90 6.85
N GLU A 164 -23.38 0.08 6.75
CA GLU A 164 -24.68 0.15 7.43
C GLU A 164 -25.50 -1.12 7.14
N GLY A 165 -25.99 -1.79 8.19
CA GLY A 165 -26.92 -2.92 8.07
C GLY A 165 -26.60 -4.16 8.92
N LEU A 166 -25.46 -4.20 9.62
CA LEU A 166 -25.23 -5.11 10.74
C LEU A 166 -25.69 -4.38 12.02
N GLU A 167 -26.57 -4.99 12.82
CA GLU A 167 -27.19 -4.39 14.02
C GLU A 167 -26.22 -3.99 15.16
N PHE A 168 -24.90 -3.85 14.91
CA PHE A 168 -23.89 -3.58 15.93
C PHE A 168 -22.72 -2.70 15.40
N PRO A 169 -22.82 -1.35 15.46
CA PRO A 169 -21.89 -0.44 14.78
C PRO A 169 -20.44 -0.43 15.31
N GLU A 170 -20.23 -0.59 16.62
CA GLU A 170 -18.88 -0.48 17.23
C GLU A 170 -18.15 -1.83 17.29
N ASP A 171 -18.89 -2.90 17.59
CA ASP A 171 -18.36 -4.26 17.71
C ASP A 171 -17.87 -4.79 16.36
N VAL A 172 -18.58 -4.47 15.27
CA VAL A 172 -18.19 -4.90 13.91
C VAL A 172 -16.88 -4.25 13.48
N ARG A 173 -16.68 -2.94 13.75
CA ARG A 173 -15.41 -2.27 13.44
C ARG A 173 -14.28 -2.82 14.28
N SER A 174 -14.52 -2.97 15.58
CA SER A 174 -13.55 -3.56 16.49
C SER A 174 -13.18 -4.99 16.07
N ALA A 175 -14.16 -5.78 15.62
CA ALA A 175 -13.95 -7.12 15.09
C ALA A 175 -13.25 -7.13 13.72
N ALA A 176 -13.58 -6.20 12.82
CA ALA A 176 -12.93 -6.08 11.53
C ALA A 176 -11.43 -5.73 11.69
N ARG A 177 -11.11 -4.88 12.67
CA ARG A 177 -9.75 -4.49 13.02
C ARG A 177 -9.05 -5.42 14.00
N ALA A 178 -9.75 -6.38 14.61
CA ALA A 178 -9.16 -7.32 15.55
C ALA A 178 -8.08 -8.21 14.90
N ALA A 179 -8.19 -8.43 13.59
CA ALA A 179 -7.20 -9.15 12.81
C ALA A 179 -6.02 -8.27 12.35
N GLU A 180 -6.06 -6.94 12.55
CA GLU A 180 -4.97 -6.05 12.14
C GLU A 180 -3.82 -6.08 13.18
N VAL A 181 -2.60 -6.34 12.71
CA VAL A 181 -1.41 -6.27 13.57
C VAL A 181 -1.08 -4.81 13.88
N ARG A 182 -0.85 -4.52 15.16
CA ARG A 182 -0.49 -3.18 15.63
C ARG A 182 0.98 -2.86 15.40
N SER A 183 1.27 -1.58 15.14
CA SER A 183 2.63 -1.05 15.18
C SER A 183 3.21 -1.23 16.60
N ARG A 184 4.51 -1.51 16.65
CA ARG A 184 5.33 -1.54 17.86
C ARG A 184 5.92 -0.16 18.17
N GLU A 185 5.98 0.73 17.20
CA GLU A 185 6.58 2.05 17.32
C GLU A 185 5.58 3.17 17.61
N GLU A 186 4.33 3.08 17.12
CA GLU A 186 3.29 4.12 17.27
C GLU A 186 1.92 3.50 17.53
N GLU A 187 0.99 4.29 18.06
CA GLU A 187 -0.40 3.85 18.25
C GLU A 187 -1.12 3.73 16.90
N GLY A 188 -1.46 2.50 16.52
CA GLY A 188 -2.24 2.22 15.31
C GLY A 188 -1.92 0.85 14.71
N SER A 189 -2.63 0.50 13.65
CA SER A 189 -2.51 -0.76 12.90
C SER A 189 -2.49 -0.56 11.38
N ARG A 190 -2.38 0.69 10.92
CA ARG A 190 -2.50 1.05 9.52
C ARG A 190 -1.44 2.03 9.08
N TRP A 191 -0.73 1.69 8.02
CA TRP A 191 0.39 2.45 7.47
C TRP A 191 -0.03 3.21 6.24
N HIS A 192 0.41 4.46 6.13
CA HIS A 192 0.06 5.33 5.02
C HIS A 192 0.77 4.92 3.73
N VAL A 193 0.01 4.54 2.69
CA VAL A 193 0.57 4.11 1.39
C VAL A 193 0.78 5.29 0.46
N GLY A 194 -0.23 6.16 0.32
CA GLY A 194 -0.16 7.31 -0.57
C GLY A 194 -1.50 8.01 -0.73
N VAL A 195 -1.51 9.17 -1.39
CA VAL A 195 -2.69 10.00 -1.62
C VAL A 195 -2.96 10.17 -3.11
N ASN A 196 -4.22 10.39 -3.50
CA ASN A 196 -4.56 10.77 -4.87
C ASN A 196 -4.17 12.23 -5.13
N VAL A 197 -4.09 12.58 -6.42
CA VAL A 197 -3.93 13.97 -6.85
C VAL A 197 -5.22 14.76 -6.60
N THR A 198 -5.10 15.88 -5.89
CA THR A 198 -6.22 16.70 -5.43
C THR A 198 -7.00 17.32 -6.56
N ALA A 199 -8.33 17.21 -6.48
CA ALA A 199 -9.28 17.74 -7.44
C ALA A 199 -9.05 17.24 -8.88
N GLN A 200 -8.41 16.07 -9.04
CA GLN A 200 -8.19 15.46 -10.35
C GLN A 200 -9.04 14.20 -10.52
N GLY A 201 -9.96 14.23 -11.50
CA GLY A 201 -10.89 13.13 -11.77
C GLY A 201 -10.37 12.09 -12.77
N PHE A 202 -9.12 12.21 -13.21
CA PHE A 202 -8.50 11.31 -14.18
C PHE A 202 -7.66 10.26 -13.46
N TYR A 203 -7.87 8.99 -13.82
CA TYR A 203 -7.10 7.86 -13.27
C TYR A 203 -5.60 8.06 -13.50
N LYS A 204 -4.85 7.84 -12.44
CA LYS A 204 -3.40 7.86 -12.43
C LYS A 204 -2.88 6.60 -11.75
N GLU A 205 -1.76 6.09 -12.25
CA GLU A 205 -1.05 4.99 -11.61
C GLU A 205 -0.06 5.53 -10.58
N HIS A 206 -0.11 4.95 -9.39
CA HIS A 206 0.78 5.22 -8.27
C HIS A 206 1.56 3.95 -7.96
N THR A 207 2.89 4.00 -8.05
CA THR A 207 3.77 2.90 -7.63
C THR A 207 4.47 3.30 -6.33
N ILE A 208 4.28 2.50 -5.29
CA ILE A 208 4.86 2.71 -3.96
C ILE A 208 5.62 1.45 -3.56
N ILE A 209 6.87 1.61 -3.15
CA ILE A 209 7.73 0.49 -2.73
C ILE A 209 8.14 0.75 -1.28
N TRP A 210 7.85 -0.22 -0.42
CA TRP A 210 8.24 -0.23 0.97
C TRP A 210 9.43 -1.18 1.16
N PRO A 211 10.63 -0.65 1.42
CA PRO A 211 11.79 -1.47 1.70
C PRO A 211 11.82 -1.88 3.17
N ARG A 212 12.56 -2.96 3.49
CA ARG A 212 12.85 -3.35 4.88
C ARG A 212 13.80 -2.39 5.62
N THR A 213 14.47 -1.48 4.90
CA THR A 213 15.47 -0.55 5.44
C THR A 213 14.82 0.70 6.04
N ASN A 214 15.39 1.25 7.11
CA ASN A 214 14.80 2.37 7.86
C ASN A 214 14.53 3.61 6.99
N GLU A 215 13.36 4.22 7.21
CA GLU A 215 13.04 5.56 6.74
C GLU A 215 13.36 6.60 7.81
N LYS A 216 13.65 7.84 7.39
CA LYS A 216 14.20 8.88 8.26
C LYS A 216 13.18 9.87 8.82
N THR A 217 11.92 9.84 8.36
CA THR A 217 10.95 10.89 8.68
C THR A 217 9.61 10.30 9.08
N LYS A 218 9.32 10.33 10.39
CA LYS A 218 8.02 9.95 10.95
C LYS A 218 7.11 11.17 11.02
N GLN A 219 5.84 10.98 10.70
CA GLN A 219 4.84 12.02 10.89
C GLN A 219 3.51 11.41 11.34
N ARG A 220 2.94 11.98 12.40
CA ARG A 220 1.57 11.62 12.80
C ARG A 220 0.59 12.29 11.85
N THR A 221 -0.30 11.51 11.26
CA THR A 221 -1.34 12.03 10.36
C THR A 221 -2.67 11.33 10.62
N MET A 222 -3.76 11.90 10.13
CA MET A 222 -5.08 11.24 10.13
C MET A 222 -5.24 10.18 9.03
N ARG A 223 -4.18 9.93 8.24
CA ARG A 223 -4.18 9.09 7.04
C ARG A 223 -3.33 7.82 7.21
N GLY A 224 -3.21 7.35 8.46
CA GLY A 224 -2.33 6.24 8.85
C GLY A 224 -0.93 6.68 9.27
N LEU A 225 -0.11 5.69 9.63
CA LEU A 225 1.26 5.84 10.09
C LEU A 225 2.19 6.18 8.92
N VAL A 226 2.78 7.38 8.93
CA VAL A 226 3.71 7.85 7.89
C VAL A 226 5.15 7.66 8.34
N GLY A 227 6.01 7.16 7.45
CA GLY A 227 7.44 6.97 7.72
C GLY A 227 7.80 5.66 8.41
N LEU A 228 6.86 4.72 8.51
CA LEU A 228 7.00 3.43 9.19
C LEU A 228 6.88 2.24 8.24
N SER A 229 7.12 2.44 6.93
CA SER A 229 7.07 1.36 5.92
C SER A 229 8.01 0.19 6.26
N HIS A 230 9.22 0.50 6.73
CA HIS A 230 10.21 -0.48 7.16
C HIS A 230 9.75 -1.31 8.35
N GLU A 231 8.97 -0.73 9.26
CA GLU A 231 8.36 -1.43 10.37
C GLU A 231 7.30 -2.40 9.84
N PHE A 232 6.41 -1.94 8.96
CA PHE A 232 5.41 -2.80 8.31
C PHE A 232 6.04 -4.04 7.67
N VAL A 233 7.11 -3.86 6.87
CA VAL A 233 7.82 -4.96 6.22
C VAL A 233 8.49 -5.91 7.23
N ARG A 234 8.91 -5.40 8.39
CA ARG A 234 9.54 -6.20 9.46
C ARG A 234 8.54 -6.97 10.31
N LEU A 235 7.32 -6.47 10.43
CA LEU A 235 6.25 -7.06 11.22
C LEU A 235 5.55 -8.21 10.50
N LEU A 236 5.64 -8.30 9.17
CA LEU A 236 5.07 -9.40 8.41
C LEU A 236 5.73 -10.73 8.78
N GLU A 237 4.91 -11.67 9.25
CA GLU A 237 5.29 -13.04 9.57
C GLU A 237 4.64 -14.04 8.58
N PRO A 238 5.16 -15.28 8.48
CA PRO A 238 4.51 -16.33 7.70
C PRO A 238 3.04 -16.51 8.08
N GLY A 239 2.17 -16.64 7.08
CA GLY A 239 0.72 -16.72 7.25
C GLY A 239 -0.01 -15.37 7.24
N ASP A 240 0.68 -14.26 7.54
CA ASP A 240 0.08 -12.93 7.46
C ASP A 240 -0.26 -12.54 6.03
N ARG A 241 -1.18 -11.59 5.88
CA ARG A 241 -1.56 -11.01 4.58
C ARG A 241 -1.41 -9.50 4.61
N VAL A 242 -1.12 -8.92 3.44
CA VAL A 242 -1.13 -7.48 3.24
C VAL A 242 -2.49 -7.08 2.67
N ALA A 243 -3.21 -6.21 3.38
CA ALA A 243 -4.44 -5.59 2.89
C ALA A 243 -4.18 -4.15 2.44
N LEU A 244 -4.82 -3.72 1.35
CA LEU A 244 -4.83 -2.33 0.89
C LEU A 244 -6.23 -1.73 1.09
N MET A 245 -6.29 -0.65 1.85
CA MET A 245 -7.49 0.07 2.22
C MET A 245 -7.63 1.34 1.37
N ALA A 246 -8.78 1.52 0.74
CA ALA A 246 -9.14 2.74 0.02
C ALA A 246 -9.96 3.66 0.91
N MET A 247 -9.43 4.86 1.15
CA MET A 247 -9.94 5.80 2.14
C MET A 247 -10.40 7.10 1.48
N ALA A 248 -11.43 7.70 2.05
CA ALA A 248 -11.91 9.05 1.74
C ALA A 248 -12.40 9.71 3.04
N MET A 249 -12.24 11.03 3.18
CA MET A 249 -12.72 11.79 4.35
C MET A 249 -13.48 13.03 3.91
N PHE A 250 -14.50 13.40 4.70
CA PHE A 250 -15.44 14.51 4.52
C PHE A 250 -16.57 14.25 3.52
N PRO A 251 -17.73 14.93 3.70
CA PRO A 251 -18.86 14.81 2.79
C PRO A 251 -18.46 15.04 1.33
N ALA A 252 -19.03 14.23 0.44
CA ALA A 252 -18.84 14.27 -1.02
C ALA A 252 -17.44 13.90 -1.55
N TRP A 253 -16.48 13.54 -0.69
CA TRP A 253 -15.20 12.98 -1.14
C TRP A 253 -15.35 11.51 -1.51
N ILE A 254 -14.73 11.14 -2.64
CA ILE A 254 -14.85 9.79 -3.20
C ILE A 254 -13.50 9.37 -3.77
N ASN A 255 -12.92 8.33 -3.18
CA ASN A 255 -11.74 7.69 -3.75
C ASN A 255 -12.19 6.70 -4.84
N LYS A 256 -11.87 7.03 -6.09
CA LYS A 256 -12.19 6.18 -7.24
C LYS A 256 -10.99 5.28 -7.51
N VAL A 257 -11.15 3.98 -7.32
CA VAL A 257 -10.11 2.99 -7.61
C VAL A 257 -10.54 2.18 -8.82
N LYS A 258 -9.65 1.99 -9.79
CA LYS A 258 -9.90 1.18 -10.99
C LYS A 258 -9.19 -0.16 -10.92
N GLY A 259 -8.00 -0.19 -10.32
CA GLY A 259 -7.21 -1.39 -10.14
C GLY A 259 -6.13 -1.20 -9.09
N ALA A 260 -5.65 -2.30 -8.53
CA ALA A 260 -4.44 -2.31 -7.72
C ALA A 260 -3.75 -3.67 -7.77
N SER A 261 -2.46 -3.71 -7.46
CA SER A 261 -1.73 -4.93 -7.12
C SER A 261 -0.89 -4.75 -5.87
N ILE A 262 -0.68 -5.86 -5.17
CA ILE A 262 0.25 -6.01 -4.05
C ILE A 262 1.26 -7.07 -4.44
N ASP A 263 2.53 -6.71 -4.39
CA ASP A 263 3.65 -7.62 -4.57
C ASP A 263 4.40 -7.70 -3.23
N VAL A 264 4.54 -8.91 -2.68
CA VAL A 264 5.32 -9.14 -1.46
C VAL A 264 6.55 -9.96 -1.84
N PHE A 265 7.71 -9.32 -1.75
CA PHE A 265 9.01 -9.92 -2.07
C PHE A 265 9.64 -10.51 -0.82
N TYR A 266 10.20 -11.71 -0.92
CA TYR A 266 10.76 -12.44 0.21
C TYR A 266 11.94 -13.34 -0.18
N THR A 267 12.74 -13.70 0.82
CA THR A 267 13.78 -14.72 0.71
C THR A 267 13.35 -16.00 1.42
N LEU A 268 13.70 -17.14 0.84
CA LEU A 268 13.63 -18.49 1.43
C LEU A 268 14.98 -18.90 2.04
#